data_AF-G5A584-F1
#
_entry.id   AF-G5A584-F1
#
_cell.length_a   1.000
_cell.length_b   1.000
_cell.length_c   1.000
_cell.angle_alpha   90.00
_cell.angle_beta   90.00
_cell.angle_gamma   90.00
#
_symmetry.space_group_name_H-M   'P 1'
#
loop_
_entity.id
_entity.type
_entity.pdbx_description
1 polymer ?
#
loop_
_entity_poly.entity_id
_entity_poly.type
_entity_poly.pdbx_seq_one_letter_code
_entity_poly.pdbx_strand_id
1 'polypeptide(L)'
;TLNTAAFVALFHVLSETYRQKQKRIHIAEDNALLIRALAARTPPKSTRLRIWFNKCRQLADKVRVASWTLLPRTANASSRSLAQLATET
;
A
#
# COMPACT_ATOMS: atom_id res chain seq x y z
N THR A 1 -13.05 -6.59 -1.99
CA THR A 1 -13.34 -5.32 -1.30
C THR A 1 -12.19 -4.91 -0.40
N LEU A 2 -11.85 -5.67 0.65
CA LEU A 2 -10.78 -5.29 1.59
C LEU A 2 -9.39 -5.13 0.94
N ASN A 3 -8.98 -6.09 0.10
CA ASN A 3 -7.69 -5.99 -0.60
C ASN A 3 -7.63 -4.81 -1.58
N THR A 4 -8.74 -4.52 -2.25
CA THR A 4 -8.83 -3.36 -3.15
C THR A 4 -8.70 -2.06 -2.38
N ALA A 5 -9.38 -1.94 -1.22
CA ALA A 5 -9.26 -0.77 -0.35
C ALA A 5 -7.82 -0.57 0.15
N ALA A 6 -7.13 -1.65 0.54
CA ALA A 6 -5.72 -1.58 0.94
C ALA A 6 -4.80 -1.08 -0.20
N PHE A 7 -5.01 -1.56 -1.43
CA PHE A 7 -4.26 -1.06 -2.59
C PHE A 7 -4.57 0.42 -2.90
N VAL A 8 -5.82 0.84 -2.76
CA VAL A 8 -6.22 2.24 -2.98
C VAL A 8 -5.58 3.13 -1.90
N ALA A 9 -5.67 2.76 -0.62
CA ALA A 9 -5.04 3.48 0.47
C ALA A 9 -3.52 3.62 0.25
N LEU A 10 -2.84 2.53 -0.13
CA LEU A 10 -1.43 2.58 -0.48
C LEU A 10 -1.15 3.53 -1.66
N PHE A 11 -1.97 3.51 -2.70
CA PHE A 11 -1.82 4.41 -3.84
C PHE A 11 -1.90 5.89 -3.42
N HIS A 12 -2.81 6.23 -2.52
CA HIS A 12 -2.93 7.59 -1.98
C HIS A 12 -1.69 7.99 -1.17
N VAL A 13 -1.22 7.11 -0.28
CA VAL A 13 0.01 7.35 0.50
C VAL A 13 1.19 7.58 -0.44
N LEU A 14 1.42 6.68 -1.40
CA LEU A 14 2.50 6.79 -2.39
C LEU A 14 2.40 8.05 -3.24
N SER A 15 1.20 8.46 -3.63
CA SER A 15 0.96 9.67 -4.41
C SER A 15 1.29 10.92 -3.60
N GLU A 16 0.90 10.95 -2.34
CA GLU A 16 1.19 12.07 -1.44
C GLU A 16 2.69 12.14 -1.12
N THR A 17 3.34 11.00 -0.87
CA THR A 17 4.80 10.94 -0.72
C THR A 17 5.53 11.43 -1.97
N TYR A 18 5.05 11.03 -3.16
CA TYR A 18 5.59 11.50 -4.43
C TYR A 18 5.43 13.02 -4.58
N ARG A 19 4.26 13.56 -4.20
CA ARG A 19 3.97 15.00 -4.20
C ARG A 19 4.89 15.77 -3.25
N GLN A 20 5.15 15.21 -2.07
CA GLN A 20 6.09 15.75 -1.08
C GLN A 20 7.56 15.56 -1.48
N LYS A 21 7.84 14.98 -2.65
CA LYS A 21 9.20 14.69 -3.17
C LYS A 21 10.05 13.85 -2.21
N GLN A 22 9.42 13.14 -1.28
CA GLN A 22 10.12 12.22 -0.40
C GLN A 22 10.62 11.02 -1.22
N LYS A 23 11.82 10.56 -0.90
CA LYS A 23 12.48 9.44 -1.58
C LYS A 23 13.00 8.47 -0.53
N ARG A 24 13.14 7.19 -0.88
CA ARG A 24 13.65 6.13 0.01
C ARG A 24 12.77 5.92 1.24
N ILE A 25 11.47 5.82 1.03
CA ILE A 25 10.54 5.53 2.13
C ILE A 25 10.51 4.05 2.48
N HIS A 26 10.14 3.77 3.73
CA HIS A 26 9.85 2.43 4.22
C HIS A 26 8.34 2.30 4.36
N ILE A 27 7.76 1.26 3.77
CA ILE A 27 6.31 1.03 3.82
C ILE A 27 6.04 -0.12 4.76
N ALA A 28 5.17 0.11 5.73
CA ALA A 28 4.75 -0.87 6.71
C ALA A 28 3.24 -1.08 6.61
N GLU A 29 2.78 -2.32 6.45
CA GLU A 29 1.36 -2.64 6.29
C GLU A 29 1.00 -3.98 6.95
N ASP A 30 -0.24 -4.14 7.43
CA ASP A 30 -0.80 -5.38 7.98
C ASP A 30 -1.36 -6.33 6.92
N ASN A 31 -1.57 -5.87 5.68
CA ASN A 31 -2.01 -6.73 4.58
C ASN A 31 -0.86 -7.53 3.96
N ALA A 32 -0.71 -8.78 4.43
CA ALA A 32 0.30 -9.72 3.96
C ALA A 32 0.27 -9.98 2.45
N LEU A 33 -0.91 -9.97 1.81
CA LEU A 33 -1.03 -10.21 0.37
C LEU A 33 -0.42 -9.05 -0.41
N LEU A 34 -0.73 -7.80 -0.01
CA LEU A 34 -0.21 -6.60 -0.64
C LEU A 34 1.30 -6.50 -0.47
N ILE A 35 1.82 -6.70 0.75
CA ILE A 35 3.27 -6.69 1.02
C ILE A 35 3.98 -7.76 0.19
N ARG A 36 3.49 -9.00 0.19
CA ARG A 36 4.09 -10.09 -0.60
C ARG A 36 4.04 -9.79 -2.10
N ALA A 37 2.92 -9.30 -2.61
CA ALA A 37 2.79 -8.98 -4.02
C ALA A 37 3.78 -7.89 -4.46
N LEU A 38 3.91 -6.81 -3.68
CA LEU A 38 4.77 -5.68 -4.02
C LEU A 38 6.26 -5.98 -3.79
N ALA A 39 6.59 -6.67 -2.70
CA ALA A 39 7.96 -7.12 -2.43
C ALA A 39 8.44 -8.13 -3.48
N ALA A 40 7.62 -9.14 -3.80
CA ALA A 40 7.94 -10.14 -4.82
C ALA A 40 7.70 -9.65 -6.26
N ARG A 41 7.22 -8.41 -6.43
CA ARG A 41 6.80 -7.83 -7.72
C ARG A 41 5.87 -8.73 -8.54
N THR A 42 5.11 -9.59 -7.86
CA THR A 42 4.26 -10.60 -8.48
C THR A 42 2.82 -10.09 -8.51
N PRO A 43 2.24 -9.91 -9.71
CA PRO A 43 0.89 -9.40 -9.83
C PRO A 43 -0.12 -10.42 -9.29
N PRO A 44 -1.16 -9.97 -8.56
CA PRO A 44 -2.24 -10.85 -8.12
C PRO A 44 -3.08 -11.36 -9.32
N LYS A 45 -3.64 -12.56 -9.18
CA LYS A 45 -4.43 -13.25 -10.24
C LYS A 45 -5.68 -12.47 -10.70
N SER A 46 -6.24 -11.62 -9.84
CA SER A 46 -7.42 -10.83 -10.17
C SER A 46 -7.08 -9.63 -11.05
N THR A 47 -7.77 -9.50 -12.19
CA THR A 47 -7.57 -8.39 -13.15
C THR A 47 -7.73 -7.01 -12.50
N ARG A 48 -8.72 -6.84 -11.61
CA ARG A 48 -8.95 -5.57 -10.90
C ARG A 48 -7.78 -5.23 -9.97
N LEU A 49 -7.27 -6.21 -9.24
CA LEU A 49 -6.12 -6.00 -8.35
C LEU A 49 -4.83 -5.78 -9.13
N ARG A 50 -4.68 -6.39 -10.31
CA ARG A 50 -3.51 -6.20 -11.18
C ARG A 50 -3.37 -4.76 -11.66
N ILE A 51 -4.48 -4.09 -11.99
CA ILE A 51 -4.46 -2.67 -12.38
C ILE A 51 -3.94 -1.81 -11.24
N TRP A 52 -4.47 -2.00 -10.03
CA TRP A 52 -4.03 -1.25 -8.84
C TRP A 52 -2.60 -1.58 -8.44
N PHE A 53 -2.22 -2.85 -8.50
CA PHE A 53 -0.87 -3.31 -8.27
C PHE A 53 0.14 -2.60 -9.18
N ASN A 54 -0.13 -2.52 -10.48
CA ASN A 54 0.75 -1.86 -11.44
C ASN A 54 0.90 -0.36 -11.13
N LYS A 55 -0.20 0.34 -10.79
CA LYS A 55 -0.16 1.75 -10.40
C LYS A 55 0.69 1.96 -9.13
N CYS A 56 0.46 1.15 -8.10
CA CYS A 56 1.21 1.22 -6.85
C CYS A 56 2.69 0.92 -7.07
N ARG A 57 3.01 -0.10 -7.87
CA ARG A 57 4.39 -0.45 -8.21
C ARG A 57 5.11 0.70 -8.92
N GLN A 58 4.48 1.31 -9.93
CA GLN A 58 5.09 2.42 -10.67
C GLN A 58 5.39 3.62 -9.75
N LEU A 59 4.47 3.97 -8.85
CA LEU A 59 4.71 5.02 -7.87
C LEU A 59 5.77 4.62 -6.84
N ALA A 60 5.75 3.38 -6.36
CA ALA A 60 6.75 2.88 -5.42
C ALA A 60 8.16 2.93 -6.02
N ASP A 61 8.31 2.59 -7.30
CA ASP A 61 9.58 2.69 -8.03
C ASP A 61 10.00 4.18 -8.18
N LYS A 62 9.07 5.11 -8.43
CA LYS A 62 9.35 6.56 -8.50
C LYS A 62 9.80 7.15 -7.16
N VAL A 63 9.13 6.77 -6.07
CA VAL A 63 9.44 7.20 -4.70
C VAL A 63 10.66 6.44 -4.14
N ARG A 64 11.13 5.41 -4.86
CA ARG A 64 12.22 4.51 -4.45
C ARG A 64 11.95 3.87 -3.10
N VAL A 65 10.82 3.18 -2.94
CA VAL A 65 10.50 2.45 -1.71
C VAL A 65 11.67 1.50 -1.38
N ALA A 66 12.25 1.69 -0.19
CA ALA A 66 13.45 0.99 0.24
C ALA A 66 13.13 -0.38 0.86
N SER A 67 12.04 -0.47 1.63
CA SER A 67 11.61 -1.73 2.23
C SER A 67 10.09 -1.83 2.34
N TRP A 68 9.62 -3.07 2.35
CA TRP A 68 8.24 -3.46 2.60
C TRP A 68 8.21 -4.31 3.87
N THR A 69 7.56 -3.82 4.91
CA THR A 69 7.50 -4.48 6.22
C THR A 69 6.08 -4.95 6.49
N LEU A 70 5.92 -6.24 6.78
CA LEU A 70 4.65 -6.77 7.26
C LEU A 70 4.54 -6.50 8.76
N LEU A 71 3.53 -5.72 9.16
CA LEU A 71 3.24 -5.46 10.56
C LEU A 71 2.14 -6.39 11.09
N PRO A 72 2.20 -6.80 12.37
CA PRO A 72 1.05 -7.40 13.02
C PRO A 72 -0.08 -6.36 13.12
N ARG A 73 -1.32 -6.84 13.05
CA ARG A 73 -2.53 -6.00 13.04
C ARG A 73 -2.62 -5.02 14.22
N THR A 74 -2.07 -5.39 15.37
CA THR A 74 -2.00 -4.57 16.57
C THR A 74 -1.02 -3.40 16.44
N ALA A 75 0.06 -3.55 15.68
CA ALA A 75 1.04 -2.50 15.43
C ALA A 75 0.57 -1.49 14.37
N ASN A 76 -0.47 -1.81 13.59
CA ASN A 76 -1.06 -0.92 12.59
C ASN A 76 -2.36 -0.24 13.07
N ALA A 77 -2.57 -0.15 14.39
CA ALA A 77 -3.82 0.33 14.97
C ALA A 77 -4.21 1.74 14.49
N SER A 78 -3.23 2.65 14.34
CA SER A 78 -3.47 4.02 13.86
C SER A 78 -4.00 4.05 12.42
N SER A 79 -3.35 3.35 11.49
CA SER A 79 -3.81 3.28 10.09
C SER A 79 -5.19 2.62 9.99
N ARG A 80 -5.46 1.62 10.83
CA ARG A 80 -6.77 0.98 10.89
C ARG A 80 -7.86 1.91 11.41
N SER A 81 -7.57 2.69 12.45
CA SER A 81 -8.50 3.69 12.98
C SER A 81 -8.83 4.73 11.90
N LEU A 82 -7.83 5.19 11.13
CA LEU A 82 -8.06 6.07 9.98
C LEU A 82 -8.93 5.43 8.90
N ALA A 83 -8.71 4.15 8.59
CA ALA A 83 -9.54 3.42 7.64
C ALA A 83 -10.99 3.23 8.14
N GLN A 84 -11.18 3.03 9.45
CA GLN A 84 -12.51 2.96 10.06
C GLN A 84 -13.23 4.30 9.98
N LEU A 85 -12.56 5.41 10.33
CA LEU A 85 -13.12 6.75 10.21
C LEU A 85 -13.55 7.05 8.76
N ALA A 86 -12.73 6.69 7.77
CA ALA A 86 -13.06 6.89 6.35
C ALA A 86 -14.20 5.99 5.84
N THR A 87 -14.60 4.96 6.61
CA THR A 87 -15.75 4.10 6.29
C THR A 87 -17.03 4.59 6.97
N GLU A 88 -16.89 5.28 8.11
CA GLU A 88 -18.01 5.82 8.90
C GLU A 88 -18.53 7.17 8.38
N THR A 89 -17.71 7.91 7.63
CA THR A 89 -18.08 9.14 6.89
C THR A 89 -18.64 8.85 5.51
#